data_AF-A0A0B7FI87-F1
#
_entry.id   AF-A0A0B7FI87-F1
#
_cell.length_a   1.000
_cell.length_b   1.000
_cell.length_c   1.000
_cell.angle_alpha   90.00
_cell.angle_beta   90.00
_cell.angle_gamma   90.00
#
_symmetry.space_group_name_H-M   'P 1'
#
loop_
_entity.id
_entity.type
_entity.pdbx_description
1 polymer ?
#
loop_
_entity_poly.entity_id
_entity_poly.type
_entity_poly.pdbx_seq_one_letter_code
_entity_poly.pdbx_strand_id
1 'polypeptide(L)'
;MSVSGGLDAKWAIEQKVYCGTLCQVQGSTNIIGVGSVATFTLAITVHTWWVVHQNGAVRYNPYRWIPISLAIWLYFILFVVVGYIVKNSQGKSFFAPSPLWCFIAREFTVERILGQYLWIWTAGIGNIVFYTQLFLCARGNLSFDSSRCWPMSMKWHCPPQPLPEVRRGQDGKPIDEDVRQLEQVKKQRELAYTILWYPASYTLLTIGLSVTRWANISENIHLPEHSSAAAGTIFSRFLMRLSGLVTVILLFTTRHNMLLLGNERGVLLQNDPRRGRY
;
A
#
# COMPACT_ATOMS: atom_id res chain seq x y z
N MET A 1 -3.57 9.65 10.71
CA MET A 1 -4.70 10.13 9.89
C MET A 1 -5.88 10.63 10.72
N SER A 2 -6.21 9.98 11.84
CA SER A 2 -7.42 10.24 12.63
C SER A 2 -7.53 11.66 13.20
N VAL A 3 -6.45 12.22 13.77
CA VAL A 3 -6.43 13.60 14.29
C VAL A 3 -6.77 14.62 13.21
N SER A 4 -6.13 14.50 12.04
CA SER A 4 -6.38 15.36 10.89
C SER A 4 -7.82 15.22 10.36
N GLY A 5 -8.43 14.03 10.46
CA GLY A 5 -9.83 13.78 10.09
C GLY A 5 -10.83 14.40 11.07
N GLY A 6 -10.57 14.35 12.38
CA GLY A 6 -11.39 15.05 13.37
C GLY A 6 -11.38 16.57 13.17
N LEU A 7 -10.24 17.13 12.77
CA LEU A 7 -10.13 18.55 12.42
C LEU A 7 -10.86 18.88 11.11
N ASP A 8 -10.84 17.98 10.11
CA ASP A 8 -11.67 18.13 8.90
C ASP A 8 -13.17 18.26 9.28
N ALA A 9 -13.67 17.49 10.27
CA ALA A 9 -15.05 17.58 10.74
C ALA A 9 -15.36 18.91 11.44
N LYS A 10 -14.43 19.42 12.26
CA LYS A 10 -14.55 20.76 12.87
C LYS A 10 -14.71 21.85 11.79
N TRP A 11 -13.86 21.84 10.78
CA TRP A 11 -13.91 22.83 9.70
C TRP A 11 -15.18 22.74 8.86
N ALA A 12 -15.74 21.54 8.70
CA ALA A 12 -17.02 21.34 8.03
C ALA A 12 -18.18 21.96 8.83
N ILE A 13 -18.16 21.85 10.17
CA ILE A 13 -19.18 22.46 11.04
C ILE A 13 -19.08 23.98 11.02
N GLU A 14 -17.87 24.53 11.05
CA GLU A 14 -17.64 25.98 11.11
C GLU A 14 -17.69 26.66 9.73
N GLN A 15 -17.73 25.89 8.65
CA GLN A 15 -17.70 26.34 7.25
C GLN A 15 -16.53 27.27 6.91
N LYS A 16 -15.47 27.28 7.73
CA LYS A 16 -14.27 28.09 7.51
C LYS A 16 -13.04 27.42 8.11
N VAL A 17 -11.89 27.69 7.50
CA VAL A 17 -10.57 27.27 7.99
C VAL A 17 -9.77 28.53 8.29
N TYR A 18 -9.20 28.64 9.48
CA TYR A 18 -8.44 29.82 9.91
C TYR A 18 -7.03 29.45 10.38
N CYS A 19 -6.14 30.44 10.38
CA CYS A 19 -4.78 30.30 10.87
C CYS A 19 -4.75 30.07 12.39
N GLY A 20 -3.88 29.17 12.86
CA GLY A 20 -3.68 28.91 14.28
C GLY A 20 -3.08 27.54 14.57
N THR A 21 -2.98 27.18 15.86
CA THR A 21 -2.37 25.91 16.30
C THR A 21 -3.11 24.69 15.73
N LEU A 22 -4.45 24.74 15.66
CA LEU A 22 -5.24 23.66 15.07
C LEU A 22 -4.89 23.42 13.59
N CYS A 23 -4.63 24.50 12.85
CA CYS A 23 -4.22 24.44 11.46
C CYS A 23 -2.83 23.78 11.31
N GLN A 24 -1.89 24.16 12.17
CA GLN A 24 -0.55 23.57 12.19
C GLN A 24 -0.58 22.09 12.57
N VAL A 25 -1.38 21.71 13.57
CA VAL A 25 -1.58 20.32 13.98
C VAL A 25 -2.22 19.51 12.85
N GLN A 26 -3.24 20.05 12.18
CA GLN A 26 -3.87 19.37 11.05
C GLN A 26 -2.88 19.17 9.90
N GLY A 27 -2.11 20.19 9.54
CA GLY A 27 -1.13 20.15 8.46
C GLY A 27 -0.01 19.16 8.73
N SER A 28 0.62 19.24 9.89
CA SER A 28 1.69 18.33 10.32
C SER A 28 1.24 16.87 10.38
N THR A 29 0.11 16.59 11.04
CA THR A 29 -0.44 15.22 11.13
C THR A 29 -0.92 14.68 9.78
N ASN A 30 -1.32 15.56 8.84
CA ASN A 30 -1.65 15.16 7.48
C ASN A 30 -0.41 14.69 6.71
N ILE A 31 0.67 15.48 6.73
CA ILE A 31 1.92 15.15 6.05
C ILE A 31 2.51 13.85 6.60
N ILE A 32 2.68 13.76 7.92
CA ILE A 32 3.23 12.57 8.57
C ILE A 32 2.33 11.36 8.31
N GLY A 33 1.02 11.50 8.48
CA GLY A 33 0.10 10.38 8.34
C GLY A 33 -0.01 9.86 6.91
N VAL A 34 -0.26 10.74 5.94
CA VAL A 34 -0.46 10.35 4.54
C VAL A 34 0.86 9.93 3.89
N GLY A 35 1.93 10.68 4.14
CA GLY A 35 3.26 10.37 3.62
C GLY A 35 3.76 9.01 4.10
N SER A 36 3.77 8.77 5.42
CA SER A 36 4.23 7.50 5.98
C SER A 36 3.45 6.32 5.43
N VAL A 37 2.11 6.40 5.37
CA VAL A 37 1.28 5.31 4.85
C VAL A 37 1.62 4.98 3.39
N ALA A 38 1.83 5.99 2.54
CA ALA A 38 2.22 5.77 1.16
C ALA A 38 3.58 5.05 1.06
N THR A 39 4.58 5.53 1.80
CA THR A 39 5.93 4.94 1.80
C THR A 39 5.94 3.52 2.37
N PHE A 40 5.19 3.26 3.45
CA PHE A 40 5.04 1.91 4.01
C PHE A 40 4.37 0.97 3.00
N THR A 41 3.35 1.43 2.31
CA THR A 41 2.65 0.63 1.29
C THR A 41 3.63 0.23 0.18
N LEU A 42 4.41 1.17 -0.34
CA LEU A 42 5.43 0.89 -1.34
C LEU A 42 6.47 -0.12 -0.83
N ALA A 43 6.96 0.04 0.39
CA ALA A 43 7.93 -0.87 1.00
C ALA A 43 7.38 -2.30 1.14
N ILE A 44 6.12 -2.45 1.58
CA ILE A 44 5.45 -3.75 1.68
C ILE A 44 5.31 -4.39 0.30
N THR A 45 4.91 -3.62 -0.70
CA THR A 45 4.74 -4.10 -2.07
C THR A 45 6.06 -4.60 -2.66
N VAL A 46 7.13 -3.81 -2.56
CA VAL A 46 8.46 -4.18 -3.05
C VAL A 46 8.99 -5.42 -2.35
N HIS A 47 8.84 -5.50 -1.02
CA HIS A 47 9.26 -6.68 -0.27
C HIS A 47 8.46 -7.93 -0.68
N THR A 48 7.14 -7.80 -0.85
CA THR A 48 6.27 -8.92 -1.25
C THR A 48 6.67 -9.41 -2.64
N TRP A 49 6.85 -8.50 -3.59
CA TRP A 49 7.34 -8.82 -4.92
C TRP A 49 8.70 -9.51 -4.89
N TRP A 50 9.65 -8.99 -4.09
CA TRP A 50 10.97 -9.59 -3.94
C TRP A 50 10.93 -11.02 -3.39
N VAL A 51 10.12 -11.26 -2.35
CA VAL A 51 9.99 -12.60 -1.76
C VAL A 51 9.37 -13.59 -2.75
N VAL A 52 8.32 -13.18 -3.45
CA VAL A 52 7.69 -14.01 -4.50
C VAL A 52 8.66 -14.30 -5.64
N HIS A 53 9.45 -13.30 -6.05
CA HIS A 53 10.47 -13.47 -7.08
C HIS A 53 11.51 -14.52 -6.68
N GLN A 54 11.92 -14.55 -5.41
CA GLN A 54 12.89 -15.53 -4.92
C GLN A 54 12.30 -16.93 -4.68
N ASN A 55 11.02 -17.16 -5.01
CA ASN A 55 10.25 -18.33 -4.58
C ASN A 55 10.46 -18.62 -3.07
N GLY A 56 10.69 -17.56 -2.30
CA GLY A 56 11.04 -17.62 -0.90
C GLY A 56 9.80 -17.74 -0.04
N ALA A 57 9.88 -18.51 1.04
CA ALA A 57 8.89 -18.37 2.10
C ALA A 57 9.01 -16.97 2.72
N VAL A 58 7.88 -16.32 3.00
CA VAL A 58 7.85 -15.05 3.75
C VAL A 58 8.34 -15.33 5.17
N ARG A 59 9.64 -15.14 5.40
CA ARG A 59 10.24 -15.23 6.72
C ARG A 59 10.24 -13.82 7.31
N TYR A 60 9.49 -13.63 8.38
CA TYR A 60 9.56 -12.40 9.15
C TYR A 60 10.97 -12.25 9.72
N ASN A 61 11.66 -11.18 9.30
CA ASN A 61 12.97 -10.83 9.82
C ASN A 61 12.90 -9.43 10.46
N PRO A 62 12.83 -9.33 11.81
CA PRO A 62 12.66 -8.05 12.50
C PRO A 62 13.83 -7.10 12.22
N TYR A 63 15.05 -7.62 12.06
CA TYR A 63 16.25 -6.82 11.86
C TYR A 63 16.25 -6.02 10.55
N ARG A 64 15.45 -6.44 9.54
CA ARG A 64 15.29 -5.67 8.29
C ARG A 64 14.13 -4.67 8.39
N TRP A 65 13.02 -5.05 9.01
CA TRP A 65 11.80 -4.25 9.03
C TRP A 65 11.83 -3.11 10.05
N ILE A 66 12.47 -3.31 11.21
CA ILE A 66 12.60 -2.29 12.25
C ILE A 66 13.34 -1.04 11.72
N PRO A 67 14.55 -1.14 11.12
CA PRO A 67 15.27 0.05 10.65
C PRO A 67 14.55 0.74 9.49
N ILE A 68 13.91 0.01 8.58
CA ILE A 68 13.10 0.59 7.50
C ILE A 68 11.95 1.42 8.09
N SER A 69 11.24 0.84 9.06
CA SER A 69 10.11 1.52 9.71
C SER A 69 10.56 2.78 10.45
N LEU A 70 11.66 2.69 11.18
CA LEU A 70 12.25 3.82 11.89
C LEU A 70 12.69 4.93 10.92
N ALA A 71 13.34 4.58 9.80
CA ALA A 71 13.77 5.54 8.79
C ALA A 71 12.60 6.29 8.16
N ILE A 72 11.49 5.60 7.86
CA ILE A 72 10.27 6.22 7.32
C ILE A 72 9.69 7.24 8.31
N TRP A 73 9.51 6.84 9.58
CA TRP A 73 8.99 7.74 10.61
C TRP A 73 9.91 8.94 10.84
N LEU A 74 11.22 8.70 10.96
CA LEU A 74 12.21 9.76 11.16
C LEU A 74 12.20 10.74 9.99
N TYR A 75 12.14 10.26 8.74
CA TYR A 75 12.07 11.12 7.57
C TYR A 75 10.90 12.11 7.64
N PHE A 76 9.66 11.63 7.88
CA PHE A 76 8.49 12.52 7.88
C PHE A 76 8.43 13.44 9.10
N ILE A 77 8.85 12.96 10.28
CA ILE A 77 8.92 13.80 11.49
C ILE A 77 9.97 14.90 11.29
N LEU A 78 11.18 14.56 10.85
CA LEU A 78 12.24 15.53 10.60
C LEU A 78 11.83 16.51 9.49
N PHE A 79 11.22 16.04 8.42
CA PHE A 79 10.74 16.89 7.34
C PHE A 79 9.78 17.98 7.85
N VAL A 80 8.80 17.59 8.68
CA VAL A 80 7.85 18.55 9.25
C VAL A 80 8.49 19.48 10.26
N VAL A 81 9.35 18.97 11.16
CA VAL A 81 9.99 19.77 12.20
C VAL A 81 10.97 20.78 11.59
N VAL A 82 11.84 20.34 10.68
CA VAL A 82 12.81 21.20 10.00
C VAL A 82 12.08 22.23 9.13
N GLY A 83 11.09 21.80 8.35
CA GLY A 83 10.28 22.72 7.54
C GLY A 83 9.59 23.79 8.37
N TYR A 84 9.01 23.40 9.52
CA TYR A 84 8.39 24.34 10.45
C TYR A 84 9.39 25.33 11.05
N ILE A 85 10.51 24.85 11.61
CA ILE A 85 11.51 25.71 12.28
C ILE A 85 12.15 26.69 11.29
N VAL A 86 12.60 26.20 10.14
CA VAL A 86 13.36 27.01 9.16
C VAL A 86 12.48 28.08 8.52
N LYS A 87 11.23 27.76 8.18
CA LYS A 87 10.36 28.73 7.50
C LYS A 87 9.75 29.73 8.48
N ASN A 88 9.44 29.29 9.70
CA ASN A 88 8.90 30.18 10.72
C ASN A 88 9.95 31.19 11.22
N SER A 89 11.24 30.82 11.25
CA SER A 89 12.32 31.78 11.54
C SER A 89 12.46 32.88 10.48
N GLN A 90 12.01 32.63 9.25
CA GLN A 90 11.94 33.61 8.17
C GLN A 90 10.66 34.48 8.22
N GLY A 91 9.85 34.36 9.27
CA GLY A 91 8.57 35.06 9.42
C GLY A 91 7.45 34.51 8.52
N LYS A 92 7.66 33.37 7.87
CA LYS A 92 6.66 32.74 6.99
C LYS A 92 5.99 31.56 7.69
N SER A 93 4.65 31.55 7.68
CA SER A 93 3.89 30.41 8.20
C SER A 93 4.05 29.19 7.27
N PHE A 94 4.72 28.15 7.74
CA PHE A 94 4.92 26.91 6.96
C PHE A 94 3.60 26.21 6.59
N PHE A 95 2.64 26.24 7.52
CA PHE A 95 1.29 25.72 7.30
C PHE A 95 0.32 26.89 7.11
N ALA A 96 -0.50 26.81 6.07
CA ALA A 96 -1.51 27.82 5.75
C ALA A 96 -2.87 27.17 5.48
N PRO A 97 -3.98 27.88 5.76
CA PRO A 97 -5.30 27.40 5.44
C PRO A 97 -5.48 27.31 3.92
N SER A 98 -5.83 26.13 3.45
CA SER A 98 -6.50 25.95 2.16
C SER A 98 -8.00 25.96 2.41
N PRO A 99 -8.86 26.28 1.42
CA PRO A 99 -10.30 26.51 1.62
C PRO A 99 -11.03 25.37 2.36
N LEU A 100 -10.51 24.14 2.31
CA LEU A 100 -11.12 22.96 2.92
C LEU A 100 -10.30 22.32 4.06
N TRP A 101 -9.01 22.66 4.20
CA TRP A 101 -8.12 22.08 5.23
C TRP A 101 -6.80 22.84 5.33
N CYS A 102 -6.03 22.60 6.39
CA CYS A 102 -4.68 23.12 6.50
C CYS A 102 -3.62 22.21 5.87
N PHE A 103 -2.72 22.83 5.11
CA PHE A 103 -1.65 22.15 4.39
C PHE A 103 -0.39 23.02 4.36
N ILE A 104 0.71 22.50 3.80
CA ILE A 104 1.91 23.30 3.52
C ILE A 104 1.51 24.48 2.64
N ALA A 105 2.00 25.68 2.98
CA ALA A 105 1.66 26.90 2.29
C ALA A 105 1.99 26.83 0.79
N ARG A 106 1.21 27.58 -0.01
CA ARG A 106 1.29 27.49 -1.48
C ARG A 106 2.62 27.97 -2.05
N GLU A 107 3.29 28.88 -1.36
CA GLU A 107 4.61 29.41 -1.72
C GLU A 107 5.70 28.33 -1.74
N PHE A 108 5.49 27.22 -1.01
CA PHE A 108 6.47 26.17 -0.80
C PHE A 108 6.15 24.93 -1.66
N THR A 109 6.14 25.11 -2.98
CA THR A 109 5.78 24.04 -3.93
C THR A 109 6.74 22.85 -3.84
N VAL A 110 8.03 23.10 -3.66
CA VAL A 110 9.06 22.03 -3.55
C VAL A 110 8.80 21.18 -2.31
N GLU A 111 8.50 21.82 -1.19
CA GLU A 111 8.19 21.15 0.07
C GLU A 111 6.87 20.36 -0.02
N ARG A 112 5.88 20.84 -0.78
CA ARG A 112 4.65 20.08 -1.06
C ARG A 112 4.93 18.80 -1.86
N ILE A 113 5.83 18.88 -2.85
CA ILE A 113 6.22 17.74 -3.67
C ILE A 113 6.97 16.71 -2.83
N LEU A 114 8.03 17.12 -2.13
CA LEU A 114 8.88 16.22 -1.35
C LEU A 114 8.15 15.66 -0.12
N GLY A 115 7.31 16.45 0.54
CA GLY A 115 6.64 16.07 1.77
C GLY A 115 5.46 15.13 1.59
N GLN A 116 4.81 15.13 0.42
CA GLN A 116 3.61 14.31 0.21
C GLN A 116 3.47 13.76 -1.22
N TYR A 117 3.53 14.61 -2.25
CA TYR A 117 3.14 14.17 -3.59
C TYR A 117 4.06 13.09 -4.16
N LEU A 118 5.38 13.24 -4.02
CA LEU A 118 6.36 12.26 -4.49
C LEU A 118 6.05 10.86 -3.95
N TRP A 119 5.74 10.75 -2.66
CA TRP A 119 5.49 9.47 -1.99
C TRP A 119 4.16 8.84 -2.40
N ILE A 120 3.10 9.63 -2.53
CA ILE A 120 1.80 9.14 -3.01
C ILE A 120 1.94 8.59 -4.44
N TRP A 121 2.66 9.29 -5.30
CA TRP A 121 2.80 8.94 -6.71
C TRP A 121 3.69 7.74 -6.93
N THR A 122 4.84 7.69 -6.25
CA THR A 122 5.73 6.53 -6.29
C THR A 122 5.07 5.29 -5.71
N ALA A 123 4.31 5.42 -4.61
CA ALA A 123 3.52 4.31 -4.07
C ALA A 123 2.41 3.86 -5.03
N GLY A 124 1.68 4.79 -5.65
CA GLY A 124 0.63 4.49 -6.62
C GLY A 124 1.15 3.74 -7.85
N ILE A 125 2.19 4.28 -8.50
CA ILE A 125 2.81 3.66 -9.69
C ILE A 125 3.46 2.33 -9.31
N GLY A 126 4.23 2.30 -8.23
CA GLY A 126 4.88 1.08 -7.76
C GLY A 126 3.87 -0.03 -7.48
N ASN A 127 2.75 0.29 -6.83
CA ASN A 127 1.67 -0.67 -6.61
C ASN A 127 1.09 -1.19 -7.93
N ILE A 128 0.74 -0.32 -8.88
CA ILE A 128 0.20 -0.76 -10.17
C ILE A 128 1.14 -1.74 -10.86
N VAL A 129 2.43 -1.40 -10.92
CA VAL A 129 3.46 -2.25 -11.54
C VAL A 129 3.54 -3.57 -10.80
N PHE A 130 4.02 -3.56 -9.55
CA PHE A 130 4.34 -4.76 -8.78
C PHE A 130 3.12 -5.67 -8.53
N TYR A 131 1.94 -5.12 -8.25
CA TYR A 131 0.74 -5.95 -8.08
C TYR A 131 0.25 -6.56 -9.38
N THR A 132 0.42 -5.88 -10.52
CA THR A 132 0.10 -6.49 -11.82
C THR A 132 0.97 -7.72 -12.06
N GLN A 133 2.28 -7.66 -11.75
CA GLN A 133 3.13 -8.84 -11.86
C GLN A 133 2.73 -9.93 -10.87
N LEU A 134 2.43 -9.58 -9.61
CA LEU A 134 1.96 -10.55 -8.61
C LEU A 134 0.65 -11.23 -9.03
N PHE A 135 -0.27 -10.48 -9.62
CA PHE A 135 -1.53 -11.01 -10.14
C PHE A 135 -1.31 -11.98 -11.30
N LEU A 136 -0.41 -11.65 -12.23
CA LEU A 136 -0.05 -12.53 -13.34
C LEU A 136 0.67 -13.80 -12.86
N CYS A 137 1.46 -13.70 -11.78
CA CYS A 137 2.03 -14.87 -11.10
C CYS A 137 0.96 -15.73 -10.43
N ALA A 138 0.00 -15.15 -9.73
CA ALA A 138 -1.09 -15.88 -9.11
C ALA A 138 -1.96 -16.63 -10.14
N ARG A 139 -2.10 -16.09 -11.36
CA ARG A 139 -2.76 -16.77 -12.49
C ARG A 139 -1.93 -17.91 -13.11
N GLY A 140 -0.62 -17.94 -12.89
CA GLY A 140 0.28 -18.85 -13.58
C GLY A 140 0.65 -18.39 -15.01
N ASN A 141 0.38 -17.13 -15.37
CA ASN A 141 0.85 -16.52 -16.61
C ASN A 141 2.33 -16.10 -16.52
N LEU A 142 2.82 -15.87 -15.31
CA LEU A 142 4.17 -15.41 -15.06
C LEU A 142 4.85 -16.34 -14.04
N SER A 143 5.99 -16.91 -14.42
CA SER A 143 6.82 -17.69 -13.50
C SER A 143 8.22 -17.08 -13.44
N PHE A 144 8.76 -16.97 -12.24
CA PHE A 144 10.14 -16.54 -12.03
C PHE A 144 11.05 -17.77 -12.00
N ASP A 145 12.07 -17.77 -12.86
CA ASP A 145 13.08 -18.82 -12.86
C ASP A 145 14.00 -18.63 -11.63
N SER A 146 13.81 -19.47 -10.61
CA SER A 146 14.55 -19.41 -9.35
C SER A 146 16.01 -19.86 -9.46
N SER A 147 16.45 -20.34 -10.63
CA SER A 147 17.79 -20.93 -10.80
C SER A 147 18.92 -19.90 -10.90
N ARG A 148 18.62 -18.61 -11.10
CA ARG A 148 19.62 -17.53 -11.10
C ARG A 148 19.12 -16.33 -10.29
N CYS A 149 19.94 -15.88 -9.34
CA CYS A 149 19.71 -14.64 -8.57
C CYS A 149 19.77 -13.39 -9.49
N TRP A 150 20.43 -13.52 -10.65
CA TRP A 150 20.53 -12.53 -11.71
C TRP A 150 21.04 -13.21 -13.01
N PRO A 151 20.57 -12.87 -14.23
CA PRO A 151 19.52 -11.90 -14.58
C PRO A 151 18.10 -12.45 -14.42
N MET A 152 17.14 -11.55 -14.16
CA MET A 152 15.71 -11.86 -14.04
C MET A 152 15.17 -12.42 -15.36
N SER A 153 14.98 -13.75 -15.44
CA SER A 153 14.27 -14.37 -16.56
C SER A 153 12.79 -14.50 -16.21
N MET A 154 11.99 -13.53 -16.66
CA MET A 154 10.54 -13.61 -16.62
C MET A 154 10.06 -14.55 -17.73
N LYS A 155 9.50 -15.70 -17.37
CA LYS A 155 8.89 -16.61 -18.34
C LYS A 155 7.39 -16.37 -18.39
N TRP A 156 6.95 -15.90 -19.56
CA TRP A 156 5.56 -15.68 -19.87
C TRP A 156 4.94 -16.96 -20.43
N HIS A 157 3.81 -17.37 -19.85
CA HIS A 157 3.04 -18.54 -20.25
C HIS A 157 1.66 -18.07 -20.74
N CYS A 158 1.40 -18.25 -22.03
CA CYS A 158 0.09 -18.07 -22.66
C CYS A 158 -0.18 -19.30 -23.52
N PRO A 159 -1.07 -20.24 -23.11
CA PRO A 159 -2.00 -20.21 -21.95
C PRO A 159 -1.33 -20.29 -20.57
N PRO A 160 -2.04 -19.94 -19.47
CA PRO A 160 -1.52 -20.07 -18.10
C PRO A 160 -1.09 -21.51 -17.79
N GLN A 161 -0.10 -21.65 -16.90
CA GLN A 161 0.38 -22.98 -16.51
C GLN A 161 -0.77 -23.87 -16.01
N PRO A 162 -0.94 -25.07 -16.60
CA PRO A 162 -1.98 -26.00 -16.19
C PRO A 162 -1.77 -26.41 -14.73
N LEU A 163 -2.87 -26.68 -14.05
CA LEU A 163 -2.83 -27.23 -12.69
C LEU A 163 -2.13 -28.61 -12.72
N PRO A 164 -1.53 -29.05 -11.60
CA PRO A 164 -0.96 -30.39 -11.50
C PRO A 164 -1.98 -31.45 -11.95
N GLU A 165 -1.57 -32.32 -12.86
CA GLU A 165 -2.42 -33.41 -13.33
C GLU A 165 -2.54 -34.47 -12.23
N VAL A 166 -3.77 -34.90 -11.94
CA VAL A 166 -4.02 -35.97 -10.97
C VAL A 166 -3.94 -37.30 -11.71
N ARG A 167 -2.87 -38.06 -11.48
CA ARG A 167 -2.73 -39.39 -12.09
C ARG A 167 -3.69 -40.38 -11.43
N ARG A 168 -4.14 -41.37 -12.21
CA ARG A 168 -4.87 -42.54 -11.69
C ARG A 168 -3.92 -43.68 -11.37
N GLY A 169 -4.13 -44.32 -10.24
CA GLY A 169 -3.51 -45.60 -9.90
C GLY A 169 -4.02 -46.74 -10.80
N GLN A 170 -3.39 -47.90 -10.67
CA GLN A 170 -3.80 -49.12 -11.38
C GLN A 170 -5.23 -49.58 -11.01
N ASP A 171 -5.72 -49.18 -9.85
CA ASP A 171 -7.08 -49.40 -9.35
C ASP A 171 -8.12 -48.43 -9.94
N GLY A 172 -7.69 -47.53 -10.84
CA GLY A 172 -8.54 -46.52 -11.47
C GLY A 172 -8.93 -45.37 -10.53
N LYS A 173 -8.41 -45.35 -9.29
CA LYS A 173 -8.65 -44.25 -8.34
C LYS A 173 -7.59 -43.16 -8.49
N PRO A 174 -7.93 -41.89 -8.22
CA PRO A 174 -6.96 -40.82 -8.22
C PRO A 174 -5.93 -41.04 -7.10
N ILE A 175 -4.66 -40.75 -7.37
CA ILE A 175 -3.59 -40.87 -6.37
C ILE A 175 -3.79 -39.79 -5.30
N ASP A 176 -3.99 -40.22 -4.04
CA ASP A 176 -4.27 -39.31 -2.91
C ASP A 176 -3.22 -38.20 -2.72
N GLU A 177 -1.95 -38.48 -3.05
CA GLU A 177 -0.87 -37.49 -2.98
C GLU A 177 -1.04 -36.38 -4.04
N ASP A 178 -1.34 -36.74 -5.29
CA ASP A 178 -1.55 -35.78 -6.38
C ASP A 178 -2.82 -34.94 -6.11
N VAL A 179 -3.88 -35.54 -5.54
CA VAL A 179 -5.10 -34.83 -5.11
C VAL A 179 -4.78 -33.80 -4.03
N ARG A 180 -4.01 -34.20 -3.01
CA ARG A 180 -3.61 -33.31 -1.91
C ARG A 180 -2.76 -32.14 -2.42
N GLN A 181 -1.83 -32.40 -3.35
CA GLN A 181 -1.03 -31.34 -3.98
C GLN A 181 -1.89 -30.37 -4.78
N LEU A 182 -2.85 -30.86 -5.56
CA LEU A 182 -3.78 -30.03 -6.31
C LEU A 182 -4.63 -29.13 -5.39
N GLU A 183 -5.18 -29.69 -4.31
CA GLU A 183 -5.94 -28.93 -3.32
C GLU A 183 -5.10 -27.85 -2.65
N GLN A 184 -3.84 -28.16 -2.29
CA GLN A 184 -2.92 -27.20 -1.71
C GLN A 184 -2.61 -26.04 -2.68
N VAL A 185 -2.33 -26.33 -3.95
CA VAL A 185 -2.06 -25.30 -4.97
C VAL A 185 -3.29 -24.42 -5.20
N LYS A 186 -4.48 -25.01 -5.28
CA LYS A 186 -5.74 -24.25 -5.39
C LYS A 186 -5.93 -23.34 -4.19
N LYS A 187 -5.79 -23.87 -2.97
CA LYS A 187 -5.92 -23.09 -1.73
C LYS A 187 -4.91 -21.95 -1.65
N GLN A 188 -3.66 -22.16 -2.07
CA GLN A 188 -2.65 -21.12 -2.12
C GLN A 188 -3.01 -20.00 -3.12
N ARG A 189 -3.49 -20.36 -4.32
CA ARG A 189 -3.95 -19.38 -5.31
C ARG A 189 -5.13 -18.55 -4.81
N GLU A 190 -6.14 -19.19 -4.21
CA GLU A 190 -7.29 -18.51 -3.60
C GLU A 190 -6.86 -17.51 -2.51
N LEU A 191 -5.95 -17.93 -1.63
CA LEU A 191 -5.40 -17.05 -0.60
C LEU A 191 -4.61 -15.88 -1.20
N ALA A 192 -3.83 -16.12 -2.25
CA ALA A 192 -3.08 -15.08 -2.94
C ALA A 192 -4.03 -14.01 -3.53
N TYR A 193 -5.09 -14.41 -4.23
CA TYR A 193 -6.11 -13.48 -4.74
C TYR A 193 -6.78 -12.68 -3.63
N THR A 194 -7.04 -13.32 -2.49
CA THR A 194 -7.68 -12.63 -1.37
C THR A 194 -6.75 -11.56 -0.78
N ILE A 195 -5.43 -11.79 -0.77
CA ILE A 195 -4.42 -10.82 -0.30
C ILE A 195 -4.22 -9.66 -1.30
N LEU A 196 -4.47 -9.87 -2.59
CA LEU A 196 -4.38 -8.84 -3.63
C LEU A 196 -5.43 -7.72 -3.50
N TRP A 197 -6.54 -7.94 -2.77
CA TRP A 197 -7.58 -6.92 -2.58
C TRP A 197 -7.14 -5.73 -1.74
N TYR A 198 -6.27 -5.93 -0.73
CA TYR A 198 -5.83 -4.82 0.13
C TYR A 198 -5.14 -3.71 -0.65
N PRO A 199 -4.14 -4.02 -1.49
CA PRO A 199 -3.38 -2.98 -2.16
C PRO A 199 -4.09 -2.47 -3.41
N ALA A 200 -4.98 -3.28 -4.01
CA ALA A 200 -5.91 -2.82 -5.05
C ALA A 200 -6.85 -1.74 -4.50
N SER A 201 -7.43 -1.95 -3.31
CA SER A 201 -8.28 -0.94 -2.67
C SER A 201 -7.51 0.37 -2.39
N TYR A 202 -6.28 0.28 -1.90
CA TYR A 202 -5.42 1.46 -1.69
C TYR A 202 -5.10 2.19 -3.00
N THR A 203 -4.80 1.45 -4.07
CA THR A 203 -4.50 2.01 -5.39
C THR A 203 -5.70 2.75 -5.96
N LEU A 204 -6.90 2.16 -5.86
CA LEU A 204 -8.14 2.79 -6.30
C LEU A 204 -8.43 4.11 -5.55
N LEU A 205 -8.28 4.10 -4.22
CA LEU A 205 -8.46 5.28 -3.37
C LEU A 205 -7.44 6.39 -3.72
N THR A 206 -6.20 5.99 -3.97
CA THR A 206 -5.11 6.91 -4.31
C THR A 206 -5.30 7.53 -5.70
N ILE A 207 -5.73 6.73 -6.68
CA ILE A 207 -6.05 7.22 -8.03
C ILE A 207 -7.15 8.28 -7.98
N GLY A 208 -8.23 8.03 -7.23
CA GLY A 208 -9.33 8.99 -7.09
C GLY A 208 -8.86 10.35 -6.56
N LEU A 209 -8.01 10.36 -5.53
CA LEU A 209 -7.44 11.60 -5.01
C LEU A 209 -6.49 12.28 -6.02
N SER A 210 -5.63 11.51 -6.69
CA SER A 210 -4.70 12.03 -7.69
C SER A 210 -5.44 12.67 -8.88
N VAL A 211 -6.47 12.02 -9.41
CA VAL A 211 -7.30 12.56 -10.51
C VAL A 211 -7.95 13.88 -10.09
N THR A 212 -8.61 13.93 -8.93
CA THR A 212 -9.27 15.18 -8.47
C THR A 212 -8.27 16.34 -8.25
N ARG A 213 -7.03 16.04 -7.87
CA ARG A 213 -5.99 17.06 -7.66
C ARG A 213 -5.36 17.55 -8.97
N TRP A 214 -5.24 16.71 -9.99
CA TRP A 214 -4.57 17.03 -11.25
C TRP A 214 -5.54 17.39 -12.38
N ALA A 215 -6.82 17.04 -12.29
CA ALA A 215 -7.85 17.48 -13.24
C ALA A 215 -8.05 19.01 -13.25
N ASN A 216 -7.54 19.72 -12.24
CA ASN A 216 -7.60 21.17 -12.10
C ASN A 216 -6.29 21.88 -12.52
N ILE A 217 -5.50 21.28 -13.43
CA ILE A 217 -4.23 21.87 -13.91
C ILE A 217 -4.39 22.83 -15.09
N SER A 218 -5.53 22.78 -15.80
CA SER A 218 -5.78 23.62 -16.97
C SER A 218 -6.28 25.03 -16.62
N GLU A 219 -6.84 25.22 -15.44
CA GLU A 219 -7.00 26.54 -14.83
C GLU A 219 -5.79 26.73 -13.91
N ASN A 220 -5.17 27.91 -13.94
CA ASN A 220 -3.94 28.21 -13.20
C ASN A 220 -3.89 27.51 -11.83
N ILE A 221 -2.69 27.07 -11.40
CA ILE A 221 -2.32 26.34 -10.16
C ILE A 221 -2.99 26.86 -8.84
N HIS A 222 -3.73 27.95 -8.92
CA HIS A 222 -4.57 28.55 -7.93
C HIS A 222 -5.99 27.98 -7.96
N LEU A 223 -6.22 27.09 -6.99
CA LEU A 223 -7.48 26.86 -6.27
C LEU A 223 -8.40 25.73 -6.81
N PRO A 224 -9.01 24.95 -5.90
CA PRO A 224 -10.29 24.29 -6.14
C PRO A 224 -11.46 25.26 -5.86
N GLU A 225 -11.37 26.55 -6.27
CA GLU A 225 -12.31 27.58 -5.77
C GLU A 225 -13.66 27.62 -6.48
N HIS A 226 -13.82 27.10 -7.71
CA HIS A 226 -15.09 27.31 -8.41
C HIS A 226 -15.69 26.02 -9.02
N SER A 227 -16.56 25.40 -8.22
CA SER A 227 -17.88 24.87 -8.63
C SER A 227 -18.05 23.61 -9.50
N SER A 228 -17.06 22.74 -9.70
CA SER A 228 -17.35 21.38 -10.20
C SER A 228 -16.53 20.26 -9.56
N ALA A 229 -15.25 20.49 -9.24
CA ALA A 229 -14.35 19.48 -8.67
C ALA A 229 -14.24 19.48 -7.12
N ALA A 230 -14.83 20.47 -6.44
CA ALA A 230 -14.76 20.58 -4.98
C ALA A 230 -15.47 19.39 -4.30
N ALA A 231 -16.67 19.04 -4.75
CA ALA A 231 -17.42 17.88 -4.28
C ALA A 231 -16.63 16.58 -4.49
N GLY A 232 -16.02 16.41 -5.68
CA GLY A 232 -15.16 15.26 -5.98
C GLY A 232 -13.93 15.17 -5.07
N THR A 233 -13.29 16.29 -4.79
CA THR A 233 -12.13 16.36 -3.88
C THR A 233 -12.52 16.01 -2.44
N ILE A 234 -13.66 16.51 -1.97
CA ILE A 234 -14.20 16.18 -0.65
C ILE A 234 -14.54 14.69 -0.57
N PHE A 235 -15.20 14.14 -1.58
CA PHE A 235 -15.55 12.72 -1.64
C PHE A 235 -14.30 11.82 -1.65
N SER A 236 -13.34 12.08 -2.54
CA SER A 236 -12.07 11.35 -2.59
C SER A 236 -11.30 11.45 -1.27
N ARG A 237 -11.32 12.62 -0.62
CA ARG A 237 -10.68 12.81 0.69
C ARG A 237 -11.40 12.01 1.77
N PHE A 238 -12.73 12.03 1.80
CA PHE A 238 -13.55 11.24 2.73
C PHE A 238 -13.26 9.74 2.60
N LEU A 239 -13.25 9.22 1.37
CA LEU A 239 -12.89 7.83 1.09
C LEU A 239 -11.46 7.50 1.57
N MET A 240 -10.49 8.40 1.35
CA MET A 240 -9.13 8.21 1.86
C MET A 240 -9.09 8.23 3.39
N ARG A 241 -9.91 9.03 4.08
CA ARG A 241 -10.02 8.99 5.55
C ARG A 241 -10.60 7.66 6.04
N LEU A 242 -11.52 7.07 5.28
CA LEU A 242 -12.10 5.76 5.57
C LEU A 242 -11.20 4.57 5.22
N SER A 243 -10.09 4.78 4.51
CA SER A 243 -9.16 3.69 4.13
C SER A 243 -8.71 2.81 5.30
N GLY A 244 -8.52 3.40 6.49
CA GLY A 244 -8.20 2.65 7.70
C GLY A 244 -9.33 1.70 8.11
N LEU A 245 -10.58 2.16 8.07
CA LEU A 245 -11.76 1.34 8.35
C LEU A 245 -11.94 0.24 7.29
N VAL A 246 -11.74 0.57 5.99
CA VAL A 246 -11.75 -0.42 4.90
C VAL A 246 -10.70 -1.50 5.15
N THR A 247 -9.49 -1.12 5.55
CA THR A 247 -8.40 -2.06 5.83
C THR A 247 -8.73 -2.96 7.03
N VAL A 248 -9.33 -2.40 8.09
CA VAL A 248 -9.76 -3.17 9.27
C VAL A 248 -10.86 -4.16 8.91
N ILE A 249 -11.89 -3.72 8.16
CA ILE A 249 -12.95 -4.59 7.66
C ILE A 249 -12.36 -5.70 6.80
N LEU A 250 -11.47 -5.38 5.86
CA LEU A 250 -10.79 -6.37 5.03
C LEU A 250 -10.00 -7.37 5.88
N LEU A 251 -9.30 -6.92 6.92
CA LEU A 251 -8.57 -7.81 7.84
C LEU A 251 -9.51 -8.79 8.53
N PHE A 252 -10.66 -8.31 9.02
CA PHE A 252 -11.66 -9.18 9.64
C PHE A 252 -12.28 -10.14 8.62
N THR A 253 -12.68 -9.69 7.44
CA THR A 253 -13.35 -10.55 6.45
C THR A 253 -12.41 -11.55 5.79
N THR A 254 -11.14 -11.20 5.60
CA THR A 254 -10.18 -11.99 4.82
C THR A 254 -9.32 -12.93 5.69
N ARG A 255 -9.08 -12.59 6.97
CA ARG A 255 -8.11 -13.30 7.82
C ARG A 255 -8.67 -13.77 9.16
N HIS A 256 -9.79 -14.49 9.14
CA HIS A 256 -10.31 -15.19 10.33
C HIS A 256 -9.33 -16.23 10.95
N ASN A 257 -8.24 -16.62 10.26
CA ASN A 257 -7.34 -17.70 10.70
C ASN A 257 -5.92 -17.27 11.14
N MET A 258 -5.59 -15.98 11.19
CA MET A 258 -4.23 -15.53 11.60
C MET A 258 -4.18 -14.74 12.92
N LEU A 259 -5.33 -14.37 13.49
CA LEU A 259 -5.38 -13.89 14.87
C LEU A 259 -5.32 -15.10 15.81
N LEU A 260 -4.12 -15.64 15.96
CA LEU A 260 -3.66 -16.33 17.17
C LEU A 260 -4.43 -17.59 17.64
N LEU A 261 -4.93 -18.46 16.75
CA LEU A 261 -5.48 -19.80 17.10
C LEU A 261 -5.19 -20.91 16.05
N GLY A 262 -4.18 -20.73 15.18
CA GLY A 262 -3.83 -21.73 14.15
C GLY A 262 -2.46 -22.36 14.38
N ASN A 263 -2.42 -23.60 14.88
CA ASN A 263 -1.23 -24.42 15.15
C ASN A 263 -0.51 -24.95 13.89
N GLU A 264 -0.57 -24.25 12.75
CA GLU A 264 0.03 -24.75 11.51
C GLU A 264 1.27 -23.91 11.17
N ARG A 265 2.37 -24.22 11.87
CA ARG A 265 3.72 -23.86 11.41
C ARG A 265 3.82 -24.31 9.97
N GLY A 266 4.26 -23.41 9.07
CA GLY A 266 4.46 -23.74 7.66
C GLY A 266 5.18 -25.07 7.49
N VAL A 267 4.41 -26.10 7.15
CA VAL A 267 4.91 -27.46 6.94
C VAL A 267 5.64 -27.42 5.61
N LEU A 268 6.99 -27.47 5.69
CA LEU A 268 7.82 -27.73 4.51
C LEU A 268 7.36 -29.04 3.88
N LEU A 269 7.28 -29.05 2.54
CA LEU A 269 6.93 -30.22 1.74
C LEU A 269 7.67 -31.46 2.24
N GLN A 270 6.99 -32.60 2.28
CA GLN A 270 7.56 -33.88 2.74
C GLN A 270 8.83 -34.28 1.95
N ASN A 271 9.03 -33.69 0.76
CA ASN A 271 10.16 -33.90 -0.14
C ASN A 271 11.07 -32.66 -0.34
N ASP A 272 11.04 -31.65 0.52
CA ASP A 272 11.98 -30.51 0.42
C ASP A 272 13.39 -30.95 0.88
N PRO A 273 14.45 -30.81 0.04
CA PRO A 273 15.83 -31.16 0.39
C PRO A 273 16.41 -30.35 1.57
N ARG A 274 15.68 -29.33 2.07
CA ARG A 274 16.04 -28.56 3.28
C ARG A 274 15.59 -29.20 4.60
N ARG A 275 14.88 -30.33 4.58
CA ARG A 275 14.55 -31.09 5.78
C ARG A 275 15.76 -31.92 6.21
N GLY A 276 16.63 -31.32 7.03
CA GLY A 276 17.74 -32.04 7.66
C GLY A 276 17.23 -33.28 8.39
N ARG A 277 17.85 -34.43 8.13
CA ARG A 277 17.61 -35.66 8.89
C ARG A 277 18.00 -35.40 10.34
N TYR A 278 17.01 -35.32 11.21
CA TYR A 278 17.14 -35.61 12.63
C TYR A 278 16.32 -36.86 12.91
#